data_AF-A0A2N7RCM0-F1
#
_entry.id   AF-A0A2N7RCM0-F1
#
_cell.length_a   1.000
_cell.length_b   1.000
_cell.length_c   1.000
_cell.angle_alpha   90.00
_cell.angle_beta   90.00
_cell.angle_gamma   90.00
#
_symmetry.space_group_name_H-M   'P 1'
#
loop_
_entity.id
_entity.type
_entity.pdbx_description
1 polymer ?
#
loop_
_entity_poly.entity_id
_entity_poly.type
_entity_poly.pdbx_seq_one_letter_code
_entity_poly.pdbx_strand_id
1 'polypeptide(L)'
;MANDRPSSKFSNLNGQQPELMLSAVLHLMSHYHADSACPKLAGVIERHLQVLSDLPDLGPVLQATCQQLSQQWAALVALHRPAPPKTSVRERLARLLQAKRPAAPLPQ
;
A
#
# COMPACT_ATOMS: atom_id res chain seq x y z
N MET A 1 -9.91 16.70 -28.99
CA MET A 1 -9.98 15.78 -27.82
C MET A 1 -8.85 16.14 -26.88
N ALA A 2 -9.10 17.05 -25.94
CA ALA A 2 -8.13 17.48 -24.93
C ALA A 2 -8.26 16.52 -23.74
N ASN A 3 -7.25 15.69 -23.52
CA ASN A 3 -7.15 14.87 -22.31
C ASN A 3 -6.61 15.79 -21.21
N ASP A 4 -7.52 16.33 -20.41
CA ASP A 4 -7.23 17.15 -19.24
C ASP A 4 -6.58 16.24 -18.19
N ARG A 5 -5.24 16.28 -18.12
CA ARG A 5 -4.44 15.51 -17.17
C ARG A 5 -4.50 16.25 -15.83
N PRO A 6 -5.24 15.77 -14.81
CA PRO A 6 -5.31 16.48 -13.56
C PRO A 6 -3.98 16.29 -12.80
N SER A 7 -3.29 17.40 -12.63
CA SER A 7 -2.67 17.78 -11.37
C SER A 7 -1.51 16.90 -10.86
N SER A 8 -0.35 17.06 -11.48
CA SER A 8 0.95 16.89 -10.81
C SER A 8 1.22 18.07 -9.84
N LYS A 9 0.32 18.31 -8.88
CA LYS A 9 0.46 19.36 -7.85
C LYS A 9 0.61 18.82 -6.42
N PHE A 10 0.49 17.50 -6.22
CA PHE A 10 0.44 16.90 -4.88
C PHE A 10 1.82 16.55 -4.31
N SER A 11 2.91 16.67 -5.08
CA SER A 11 4.25 16.26 -4.65
C SER A 11 4.91 17.17 -3.62
N ASN A 12 4.33 18.35 -3.31
CA ASN A 12 4.94 19.38 -2.44
C ASN A 12 4.20 19.64 -1.10
N LEU A 13 3.19 18.86 -0.71
CA LEU A 13 2.40 19.08 0.52
C LEU A 13 3.07 18.53 1.80
N ASN A 14 4.40 18.43 1.81
CA ASN A 14 5.16 17.59 2.73
C ASN A 14 5.37 18.16 4.15
N GLY A 15 4.43 18.93 4.70
CA GLY A 15 4.49 19.28 6.13
C GLY A 15 3.72 20.51 6.63
N GLN A 16 2.97 21.24 5.81
CA GLN A 16 2.49 22.57 6.22
C GLN A 16 0.99 22.72 6.49
N GLN A 17 0.11 21.78 6.05
CA GLN A 17 -1.34 21.87 6.30
C GLN A 17 -2.01 20.48 6.38
N PRO A 18 -2.34 19.98 7.59
CA PRO A 18 -3.02 18.69 7.76
C PRO A 18 -4.42 18.66 7.13
N GLU A 19 -5.10 19.82 7.07
CA GLU A 19 -6.45 19.96 6.48
C GLU A 19 -6.45 19.73 4.96
N LEU A 20 -5.41 20.19 4.25
CA LEU A 20 -5.24 19.94 2.82
C LEU A 20 -4.96 18.46 2.54
N MET A 21 -4.15 17.81 3.39
CA MET A 21 -3.91 16.37 3.25
C MET A 21 -5.19 15.57 3.50
N LEU A 22 -5.98 15.92 4.52
CA LEU A 22 -7.27 15.28 4.81
C LEU A 22 -8.24 15.41 3.63
N SER A 23 -8.41 16.61 3.09
CA SER A 23 -9.28 16.83 1.92
C SER A 23 -8.81 16.08 0.68
N ALA A 24 -7.51 16.02 0.41
CA ALA A 24 -6.94 15.24 -0.69
C ALA A 24 -7.19 13.73 -0.51
N VAL A 25 -7.01 13.19 0.71
CA VAL A 25 -7.29 11.78 1.01
C VAL A 25 -8.76 11.46 0.82
N LEU A 26 -9.68 12.29 1.34
CA LEU A 26 -11.11 12.11 1.15
C LEU A 26 -11.51 12.16 -0.34
N HIS A 27 -10.90 13.05 -1.12
CA HIS A 27 -11.11 13.10 -2.56
C HIS A 27 -10.64 11.83 -3.25
N LEU A 28 -9.46 11.30 -2.88
CA LEU A 28 -8.95 10.02 -3.38
C LEU A 28 -9.88 8.86 -3.03
N MET A 29 -10.41 8.83 -1.80
CA MET A 29 -11.37 7.82 -1.35
C MET A 29 -12.66 7.87 -2.17
N SER A 30 -13.17 9.07 -2.45
CA SER A 30 -14.36 9.26 -3.30
C SER A 30 -14.10 8.80 -4.74
N HIS A 31 -12.96 9.18 -5.31
CA HIS A 31 -12.55 8.76 -6.66
C HIS A 31 -12.39 7.24 -6.78
N TYR A 32 -11.83 6.59 -5.74
CA TYR A 32 -11.71 5.13 -5.68
C TYR A 32 -13.08 4.42 -5.76
N HIS A 33 -14.11 4.98 -5.13
CA HIS A 33 -15.47 4.42 -5.17
C HIS A 33 -16.22 4.76 -6.47
N ALA A 34 -15.92 5.91 -7.09
CA ALA A 34 -16.67 6.41 -8.24
C ALA A 34 -16.16 5.90 -9.60
N ASP A 35 -14.84 5.79 -9.79
CA ASP A 35 -14.26 5.63 -11.14
C ASP A 35 -13.55 4.29 -11.34
N SER A 36 -12.70 3.88 -10.39
CA SER A 36 -12.13 2.53 -10.38
C SER A 36 -11.50 2.15 -9.03
N ALA A 37 -11.84 0.96 -8.54
CA ALA A 37 -11.22 0.34 -7.37
C ALA A 37 -9.81 -0.17 -7.71
N CYS A 38 -8.87 0.76 -7.92
CA CYS A 38 -7.49 0.44 -8.23
C CYS A 38 -6.74 0.02 -6.95
N PRO A 39 -6.21 -1.22 -6.86
CA PRO A 39 -5.63 -1.75 -5.63
C PRO A 39 -4.36 -1.00 -5.18
N LYS A 40 -3.68 -0.32 -6.12
CA LYS A 40 -2.54 0.57 -5.82
C LYS A 40 -2.98 1.85 -5.09
N LEU A 41 -4.15 2.41 -5.43
CA LEU A 41 -4.68 3.60 -4.76
C LEU A 41 -5.08 3.29 -3.32
N ALA A 42 -5.64 2.11 -3.07
CA ALA A 42 -5.98 1.69 -1.71
C ALA A 42 -4.74 1.70 -0.78
N GLY A 43 -3.57 1.28 -1.27
CA GLY A 43 -2.32 1.32 -0.50
C GLY A 43 -1.80 2.75 -0.26
N VAL A 44 -2.00 3.65 -1.22
CA VAL A 44 -1.63 5.07 -1.06
C VAL A 44 -2.52 5.72 -0.01
N ILE A 45 -3.83 5.47 -0.04
CA ILE A 45 -4.81 5.99 0.92
C ILE A 45 -4.48 5.51 2.34
N GLU A 46 -4.20 4.21 2.51
CA GLU A 46 -3.81 3.62 3.80
C GLU A 46 -2.56 4.30 4.40
N ARG A 47 -1.51 4.47 3.60
CA ARG A 47 -0.26 5.09 4.06
C ARG A 47 -0.45 6.55 4.47
N HIS A 48 -1.23 7.32 3.71
CA HIS A 48 -1.50 8.72 4.05
C HIS A 48 -2.34 8.84 5.32
N LEU A 49 -3.35 8.00 5.51
CA LEU A 49 -4.14 7.96 6.74
C LEU A 49 -3.29 7.60 7.95
N GLN A 50 -2.36 6.66 7.80
CA GLN A 50 -1.48 6.27 8.90
C GLN A 50 -0.53 7.39 9.31
N VAL A 51 0.07 8.11 8.35
CA VAL A 51 0.90 9.29 8.63
C VAL A 51 0.08 10.40 9.31
N LEU A 52 -1.17 10.62 8.85
CA LEU A 52 -2.05 11.60 9.47
C LEU A 52 -2.44 11.23 10.90
N SER A 53 -2.60 9.94 11.20
CA SER A 53 -2.92 9.47 12.55
C SER A 53 -1.77 9.65 13.56
N ASP A 54 -0.53 9.72 13.07
CA ASP A 54 0.68 9.88 13.87
C ASP A 54 1.03 11.37 14.11
N LEU A 55 0.34 12.30 13.43
CA LEU A 55 0.58 13.74 13.58
C LEU A 55 0.05 14.27 14.92
N PRO A 56 0.91 14.75 15.84
CA PRO A 56 0.50 15.19 17.18
C PRO A 56 -0.27 16.51 17.20
N ASP A 57 -0.24 17.28 16.10
CA ASP A 57 -0.95 18.55 15.93
C ASP A 57 -2.43 18.37 15.57
N LEU A 58 -2.82 17.16 15.17
CA LEU A 58 -4.19 16.82 14.78
C LEU A 58 -5.03 16.54 16.03
N GLY A 59 -6.25 17.09 16.10
CA GLY A 59 -7.14 16.85 17.24
C GLY A 59 -7.37 15.35 17.52
N PRO A 60 -7.51 14.94 18.79
CA PRO A 60 -7.52 13.52 19.18
C PRO A 60 -8.63 12.70 18.50
N VAL A 61 -9.77 13.34 18.21
CA VAL A 61 -10.88 12.71 17.46
C VAL A 61 -10.49 12.42 16.01
N LEU A 62 -9.80 13.36 15.36
CA LEU A 62 -9.34 13.19 13.98
C LEU A 62 -8.22 12.15 13.89
N GLN A 63 -7.30 12.12 14.86
CA GLN A 63 -6.28 11.06 14.95
C GLN A 63 -6.94 9.69 15.04
N ALA A 64 -7.86 9.49 16.00
CA ALA A 64 -8.58 8.22 16.16
C ALA A 64 -9.35 7.83 14.89
N THR A 65 -9.99 8.80 14.23
CA THR A 65 -10.70 8.57 12.97
C THR A 65 -9.75 8.17 11.83
N CYS A 66 -8.61 8.84 11.69
CA CYS A 66 -7.59 8.50 10.69
C CYS A 66 -6.99 7.11 10.95
N GLN A 67 -6.78 6.76 12.22
CA GLN A 67 -6.31 5.43 12.64
C GLN A 67 -7.32 4.35 12.25
N GLN A 68 -8.60 4.54 12.60
CA GLN A 68 -9.66 3.60 12.25
C GLN A 68 -9.81 3.45 10.73
N LEU A 69 -9.80 4.56 9.99
CA LEU A 69 -9.84 4.54 8.52
C LEU A 69 -8.64 3.79 7.95
N SER A 70 -7.42 4.06 8.43
CA SER A 70 -6.20 3.36 8.01
C SER A 70 -6.36 1.84 8.14
N GLN A 71 -6.92 1.35 9.24
CA GLN A 71 -7.19 -0.09 9.43
C GLN A 71 -8.19 -0.66 8.42
N GLN A 72 -9.28 0.07 8.14
CA GLN A 72 -10.28 -0.34 7.15
C GLN A 72 -9.68 -0.46 5.75
N TRP A 73 -8.84 0.52 5.36
CA TRP A 73 -8.13 0.49 4.09
C TRP A 73 -7.04 -0.59 4.05
N ALA A 74 -6.33 -0.85 5.15
CA ALA A 74 -5.37 -1.93 5.25
C ALA A 74 -6.01 -3.30 5.00
N ALA A 75 -7.23 -3.53 5.48
CA ALA A 75 -7.99 -4.74 5.17
C ALA A 75 -8.32 -4.86 3.68
N LEU A 76 -8.74 -3.75 3.04
CA LEU A 76 -8.98 -3.71 1.59
C LEU A 76 -7.71 -3.95 0.78
N VAL A 77 -6.58 -3.38 1.20
CA VAL A 77 -5.27 -3.60 0.56
C VAL A 77 -4.83 -5.06 0.70
N ALA A 78 -5.03 -5.66 1.88
CA ALA A 78 -4.73 -7.06 2.12
C ALA A 78 -5.57 -8.00 1.24
N LEU A 79 -6.85 -7.69 1.03
CA LEU A 79 -7.74 -8.43 0.13
C LEU A 79 -7.28 -8.34 -1.34
N HIS A 80 -6.79 -7.18 -1.75
CA HIS A 80 -6.33 -6.96 -3.13
C HIS A 80 -4.88 -7.34 -3.37
N ARG A 81 -4.08 -7.60 -2.33
CA ARG A 81 -2.71 -8.07 -2.49
C ARG A 81 -2.78 -9.47 -3.10
N PRO A 82 -2.32 -9.67 -4.35
CA PRO A 82 -2.30 -11.01 -4.93
C PRO A 82 -1.48 -11.89 -3.99
N ALA A 83 -2.07 -13.01 -3.58
CA ALA A 83 -1.40 -13.99 -2.76
C ALA A 83 -0.02 -14.26 -3.39
N PRO A 84 1.07 -14.26 -2.60
CA PRO A 84 2.40 -14.52 -3.15
C PRO A 84 2.32 -15.81 -3.98
N PRO A 85 2.93 -15.85 -5.17
CA PRO A 85 2.84 -17.02 -6.03
C PRO A 85 3.17 -18.23 -5.17
N LYS A 86 2.23 -19.17 -5.08
CA LYS A 86 2.39 -20.40 -4.31
C LYS A 86 3.57 -21.12 -4.92
N THR A 87 4.78 -20.84 -4.45
CA THR A 87 5.97 -21.63 -4.76
C THR A 87 5.54 -23.03 -4.39
N SER A 88 5.37 -23.88 -5.40
CA SER A 88 4.75 -25.18 -5.17
C SER A 88 5.57 -25.87 -4.10
N VAL A 89 4.95 -26.60 -3.17
CA VAL A 89 5.69 -27.36 -2.13
C VAL A 89 6.80 -28.21 -2.78
N ARG A 90 6.58 -28.62 -4.03
CA ARG A 90 7.55 -29.25 -4.95
C ARG A 90 8.81 -28.41 -5.23
N GLU A 91 8.72 -27.11 -5.46
CA GLU A 91 9.89 -26.23 -5.66
C GLU A 91 10.69 -26.02 -4.38
N ARG A 92 10.01 -25.92 -3.23
CA ARG A 92 10.68 -25.88 -1.92
C ARG A 92 11.42 -27.19 -1.63
N LEU A 93 10.81 -28.34 -1.94
CA LEU A 93 11.45 -29.65 -1.85
C LEU A 93 12.62 -29.80 -2.83
N ALA A 94 12.48 -29.33 -4.07
CA ALA A 94 13.55 -29.38 -5.07
C ALA A 94 14.79 -28.59 -4.63
N ARG A 95 14.61 -27.41 -4.02
CA ARG A 95 15.73 -26.63 -3.45
C ARG A 95 16.40 -27.31 -2.27
N LEU A 96 15.64 -27.94 -1.38
CA LEU A 96 16.19 -28.68 -0.24
C LEU A 96 16.97 -29.94 -0.70
N LEU A 97 16.47 -30.61 -1.74
CA LEU A 97 17.17 -31.76 -2.35
C LEU A 97 18.43 -31.33 -3.13
N GLN A 98 18.41 -30.17 -3.78
CA GLN A 98 19.59 -29.58 -4.43
C GLN A 98 20.63 -29.11 -3.41
N ALA A 99 20.21 -28.50 -2.30
CA ALA A 99 21.10 -28.11 -1.21
C ALA A 99 21.76 -29.33 -0.51
N LYS A 100 21.17 -30.53 -0.65
CA LYS A 100 21.72 -31.79 -0.12
C LYS A 100 22.61 -32.56 -1.12
N ARG A 101 22.87 -32.04 -2.34
CA ARG A 101 23.95 -32.56 -3.19
C ARG A 101 25.25 -31.82 -2.84
N PRO A 102 26.13 -32.36 -1.97
CA PRO A 102 27.50 -31.86 -1.93
C PRO A 102 28.15 -32.18 -3.28
N ALA A 103 28.86 -31.20 -3.81
CA ALA A 103 29.71 -31.35 -4.97
C ALA A 103 30.57 -32.61 -4.83
N ALA A 104 30.39 -33.57 -5.76
CA ALA A 104 31.35 -34.65 -5.93
C ALA A 104 32.66 -34.02 -6.42
N PRO A 105 33.80 -34.25 -5.74
CA PRO A 105 35.09 -33.86 -6.30
C PRO A 105 35.41 -34.75 -7.50
N LEU A 106 35.86 -34.11 -8.58
CA LEU A 106 36.47 -34.74 -9.76
C LEU A 106 37.57 -35.74 -9.32
N PRO A 107 37.55 -37.00 -9.81
CA PRO A 107 38.77 -37.78 -9.94
C PRO A 107 39.43 -37.50 -11.30
N GLN A 108 40.75 -37.33 -11.24
CA GLN A 108 41.70 -37.23 -12.35
C GLN A 108 41.77 -38.55 -13.13
#